data_AF-F4R3I9-F1
#
_entry.id   AF-F4R3I9-F1
#
_cell.length_a   1.000
_cell.length_b   1.000
_cell.length_c   1.000
_cell.angle_alpha   90.00
_cell.angle_beta   90.00
_cell.angle_gamma   90.00
#
_symmetry.space_group_name_H-M   'P 1'
#
loop_
_entity.id
_entity.type
_entity.pdbx_description
1 polymer ?
#
loop_
_entity_poly.entity_id
_entity_poly.type
_entity_poly.pdbx_seq_one_letter_code
_entity_poly.pdbx_strand_id
1 'polypeptide(L)'
;GSQSRWEPLTVELWHGSLIHYNKNFKGVDCIVMSEVIEHLSPEVFDKFIPIVFAMYNPRVIVITTPNHDFNRYFDTSSPQSASYRFPDPTGRTSRIFRDDDHKFEWTEDEFKGWCDKTSQEYEYDVEITGCGS
;
A
#
# COMPACT_ATOMS: atom_id res chain seq x y z
N GLY A 1 22.87 -27.45 19.79
CA GLY A 1 23.31 -26.12 20.24
C GLY A 1 22.56 -25.09 19.43
N SER A 2 21.68 -24.32 20.07
CA SER A 2 20.91 -23.27 19.42
C SER A 2 21.87 -22.20 18.93
N GLN A 3 21.92 -21.95 17.62
CA GLN A 3 22.64 -20.80 17.11
C GLN A 3 21.94 -19.53 17.59
N SER A 4 22.58 -18.85 18.53
CA SER A 4 22.22 -17.53 19.03
C SER A 4 22.34 -16.52 17.90
N ARG A 5 21.31 -15.69 17.70
CA ARG A 5 21.36 -14.57 16.75
C ARG A 5 22.58 -13.69 17.08
N TRP A 6 23.23 -13.16 16.04
CA TRP A 6 24.38 -12.26 16.18
C TRP A 6 24.02 -10.96 16.90
N GLU A 7 22.76 -10.56 16.85
CA GLU A 7 22.20 -9.44 17.60
C GLU A 7 20.88 -9.85 18.30
N PRO A 8 20.55 -9.22 19.44
CA PRO A 8 19.25 -9.39 20.08
C PRO A 8 18.10 -9.03 19.13
N LEU A 9 17.00 -9.78 19.18
CA LEU A 9 15.76 -9.39 18.50
C LEU A 9 15.08 -8.28 19.30
N THR A 10 14.93 -7.11 18.69
CA THR A 10 14.11 -6.03 19.21
C THR A 10 12.80 -5.95 18.41
N VAL A 11 11.68 -5.82 19.10
CA VAL A 11 10.35 -5.61 18.50
C VAL A 11 9.75 -4.37 19.15
N GLU A 12 9.28 -3.44 18.33
CA GLU A 12 8.69 -2.18 18.77
C GLU A 12 7.34 -1.97 18.10
N LEU A 13 6.38 -1.43 18.85
CA LEU A 13 5.08 -1.01 18.32
C LEU A 13 4.98 0.50 18.46
N TRP A 14 4.68 1.16 17.34
CA TRP A 14 4.59 2.61 17.25
C TRP A 14 3.16 3.01 16.89
N HIS A 15 2.57 3.93 17.66
CA HIS A 15 1.29 4.56 17.31
C HIS A 15 1.57 5.91 16.63
N GLY A 16 1.18 6.05 15.37
CA GLY A 16 1.45 7.24 14.58
C GLY A 16 0.75 7.24 13.23
N SER A 17 1.06 8.24 12.41
CA SER A 17 0.55 8.40 11.04
C SER A 17 1.71 8.41 10.05
N LEU A 18 1.48 7.96 8.82
CA LEU A 18 2.49 7.93 7.76
C LEU A 18 3.01 9.32 7.36
N ILE A 19 2.25 10.38 7.67
CA ILE A 19 2.69 11.77 7.41
C ILE A 19 3.62 12.33 8.49
N HIS A 20 3.83 11.59 9.59
CA HIS A 20 4.72 11.99 10.67
C HIS A 20 6.05 11.26 10.56
N TYR A 21 7.09 12.00 10.26
CA TYR A 21 8.45 11.46 10.20
C TYR A 21 8.90 10.94 11.57
N ASN A 22 9.37 9.69 11.60
CA ASN A 22 9.99 9.04 12.74
C ASN A 22 11.45 8.70 12.41
N LYS A 23 12.38 9.37 13.09
CA LYS A 23 13.83 9.17 12.87
C LYS A 23 14.31 7.73 13.04
N ASN A 24 13.58 6.88 13.78
CA ASN A 24 13.93 5.49 13.99
C ASN A 24 13.73 4.63 12.73
N PHE A 25 12.97 5.10 11.74
CA PHE A 25 12.75 4.40 10.48
C PHE A 25 13.74 4.81 9.39
N LYS A 26 14.60 5.80 9.65
CA LYS A 26 15.62 6.22 8.68
C LYS A 26 16.68 5.14 8.52
N GLY A 27 16.89 4.69 7.29
CA GLY A 27 17.92 3.70 6.96
C GLY A 27 17.58 2.27 7.38
N VAL A 28 16.30 1.96 7.65
CA VAL A 28 15.87 0.56 7.78
C VAL A 28 16.07 -0.17 6.47
N ASP A 29 16.36 -1.48 6.52
CA ASP A 29 16.59 -2.25 5.29
C ASP A 29 15.32 -2.41 4.45
N CYS A 30 14.15 -2.54 5.08
CA CYS A 30 12.90 -2.83 4.40
C CYS A 30 11.70 -2.14 5.06
N ILE A 31 10.78 -1.62 4.25
CA ILE A 31 9.45 -1.17 4.67
C ILE A 31 8.39 -1.96 3.90
N VAL A 32 7.41 -2.50 4.63
CA VAL A 32 6.27 -3.23 4.06
C VAL A 32 4.99 -2.48 4.38
N MET A 33 4.21 -2.17 3.34
CA MET A 33 2.89 -1.54 3.41
C MET A 33 1.90 -2.50 2.74
N SER A 34 1.36 -3.43 3.53
CA SER A 34 0.43 -4.45 3.04
C SER A 34 -1.00 -3.95 3.20
N GLU A 35 -1.69 -3.68 2.08
CA GLU A 35 -3.07 -3.18 2.03
C GLU A 35 -3.25 -1.90 2.88
N VAL A 36 -2.39 -0.90 2.62
CA VAL A 36 -2.35 0.35 3.40
C VAL A 36 -2.67 1.55 2.52
N ILE A 37 -2.12 1.59 1.31
CA ILE A 37 -2.08 2.82 0.53
C ILE A 37 -3.49 3.26 0.06
N GLU A 38 -4.37 2.29 -0.18
CA GLU A 38 -5.77 2.50 -0.57
C GLU A 38 -6.62 3.14 0.52
N HIS A 39 -6.18 3.11 1.78
CA HIS A 39 -6.89 3.76 2.89
C HIS A 39 -6.47 5.23 3.06
N LEU A 40 -5.44 5.69 2.34
CA LEU A 40 -4.91 7.04 2.49
C LEU A 40 -5.78 8.03 1.72
N SER A 41 -6.22 9.09 2.39
CA SER A 41 -6.83 10.23 1.71
C SER A 41 -5.83 10.83 0.72
N PRO A 42 -6.27 11.51 -0.36
CA PRO A 42 -5.36 12.10 -1.34
C PRO A 42 -4.28 13.00 -0.70
N GLU A 43 -4.64 13.80 0.31
CA GLU A 43 -3.69 14.65 1.03
C GLU A 43 -2.63 13.84 1.80
N VAL A 44 -3.03 12.73 2.42
CA VAL A 44 -2.11 11.84 3.14
C VAL A 44 -1.23 11.07 2.16
N PHE A 45 -1.83 10.61 1.05
CA PHE A 45 -1.16 9.88 -0.02
C PHE A 45 0.01 10.72 -0.61
N ASP A 46 -0.24 11.98 -0.93
CA ASP A 46 0.82 12.83 -1.50
C ASP A 46 1.95 13.13 -0.50
N LYS A 47 1.64 13.19 0.81
CA LYS A 47 2.61 13.50 1.86
C LYS A 47 3.48 12.31 2.27
N PHE A 48 2.96 11.08 2.26
CA PHE A 48 3.75 9.93 2.73
C PHE A 48 4.84 9.52 1.74
N ILE A 49 4.65 9.74 0.43
CA ILE A 49 5.60 9.34 -0.62
C ILE A 49 7.00 9.87 -0.32
N PRO A 50 7.24 11.19 -0.19
CA PRO A 50 8.59 11.69 0.08
C PRO A 50 9.11 11.26 1.46
N ILE A 51 8.23 11.01 2.44
CA ILE A 51 8.65 10.52 3.77
C ILE A 51 9.23 9.10 3.65
N VAL A 52 8.54 8.20 2.94
CA VAL A 52 8.98 6.82 2.79
C VAL A 52 10.16 6.71 1.82
N PHE A 53 10.01 7.25 0.61
CA PHE A 53 10.95 7.03 -0.48
C PHE A 53 12.21 7.90 -0.37
N ALA A 54 12.12 9.14 0.15
CA ALA A 54 13.29 10.01 0.27
C ALA A 54 13.82 10.14 1.70
N MET A 55 12.95 10.32 2.71
CA MET A 55 13.42 10.57 4.08
C MET A 55 13.85 9.29 4.81
N TYR A 56 13.04 8.23 4.74
CA TYR A 56 13.39 6.93 5.29
C TYR A 56 14.39 6.19 4.40
N ASN A 57 14.22 6.29 3.08
CA ASN A 57 15.11 5.73 2.05
C ASN A 57 15.52 4.27 2.37
N PRO A 58 14.56 3.35 2.55
CA PRO A 58 14.88 1.95 2.80
C PRO A 58 15.44 1.28 1.54
N ARG A 59 16.20 0.20 1.71
CA ARG A 59 16.75 -0.55 0.57
C ARG A 59 15.68 -1.29 -0.24
N VAL A 60 14.60 -1.70 0.43
CA VAL A 60 13.47 -2.43 -0.17
C VAL A 60 12.16 -1.84 0.32
N ILE A 61 11.20 -1.68 -0.58
CA ILE A 61 9.82 -1.29 -0.28
C ILE A 61 8.92 -2.35 -0.89
N VAL A 62 8.02 -2.92 -0.09
CA VAL A 62 6.97 -3.83 -0.57
C VAL A 62 5.63 -3.17 -0.30
N ILE A 63 4.85 -2.96 -1.36
CA ILE A 63 3.51 -2.38 -1.29
C ILE A 63 2.53 -3.36 -1.90
N THR A 64 1.41 -3.58 -1.23
CA THR A 64 0.26 -4.29 -1.80
C THR A 64 -0.96 -3.39 -1.75
N THR A 65 -1.85 -3.56 -2.73
CA THR A 65 -3.11 -2.83 -2.86
C THR A 65 -4.08 -3.66 -3.71
N PRO A 66 -5.41 -3.53 -3.53
CA PRO A 66 -6.40 -4.22 -4.35
C PRO A 66 -6.22 -3.97 -5.86
N ASN A 67 -6.37 -5.03 -6.67
CA ASN A 67 -6.55 -4.88 -8.12
C ASN A 67 -8.06 -4.75 -8.46
N HIS A 68 -8.47 -3.55 -8.85
CA HIS A 68 -9.85 -3.26 -9.24
C HIS A 68 -10.34 -4.09 -10.43
N ASP A 69 -9.46 -4.43 -11.38
CA ASP A 69 -9.83 -5.24 -12.55
C ASP A 69 -10.32 -6.63 -12.17
N PHE A 70 -9.89 -7.11 -11.00
CA PHE A 70 -10.31 -8.40 -10.46
C PHE A 70 -11.70 -8.35 -9.81
N ASN A 71 -12.22 -7.17 -9.45
CA ASN A 71 -13.46 -7.05 -8.70
C ASN A 71 -14.66 -7.69 -9.42
N ARG A 72 -14.63 -7.74 -10.75
CA ARG A 72 -15.66 -8.35 -11.59
C ARG A 72 -15.85 -9.86 -11.37
N TYR A 73 -14.85 -10.54 -10.79
CA TYR A 73 -14.88 -11.98 -10.58
C TYR A 73 -15.47 -12.37 -9.22
N PHE A 74 -15.69 -11.41 -8.32
CA PHE A 74 -16.42 -11.70 -7.08
C PHE A 74 -17.90 -11.97 -7.41
N ASP A 75 -18.37 -13.16 -7.03
CA ASP A 75 -19.73 -13.65 -7.30
C ASP A 75 -20.76 -12.72 -6.68
N THR A 76 -21.55 -11.99 -7.46
CA THR A 76 -22.56 -11.06 -6.94
C THR A 76 -23.86 -11.73 -6.51
N SER A 77 -23.98 -13.05 -6.62
CA SER A 77 -25.23 -13.77 -6.35
C SER A 77 -25.47 -14.08 -4.87
N SER A 78 -24.43 -13.96 -4.03
CA SER A 78 -24.54 -14.19 -2.59
C SER A 78 -24.80 -12.88 -1.81
N PRO A 79 -25.61 -12.92 -0.73
CA PRO A 79 -25.82 -11.76 0.15
C PRO A 79 -24.52 -11.22 0.77
N GLN A 80 -23.53 -12.08 0.99
CA GLN A 80 -22.21 -11.69 1.50
C GLN A 80 -21.39 -10.95 0.45
N SER A 81 -21.53 -11.29 -0.82
CA SER A 81 -20.85 -10.57 -1.89
C SER A 81 -21.52 -9.23 -2.23
N ALA A 82 -22.83 -9.14 -2.00
CA ALA A 82 -23.56 -7.87 -2.11
C ALA A 82 -23.11 -6.84 -1.05
N SER A 83 -22.55 -7.29 0.09
CA SER A 83 -22.01 -6.39 1.12
C SER A 83 -20.61 -5.83 0.83
N TYR A 84 -19.94 -6.23 -0.26
CA TYR A 84 -18.63 -5.71 -0.67
C TYR A 84 -18.75 -4.77 -1.89
N ARG A 85 -19.75 -3.89 -1.87
CA ARG A 85 -20.03 -2.97 -2.99
C ARG A 85 -20.31 -1.59 -2.49
N PHE A 86 -19.27 -0.78 -2.47
CA PHE A 86 -19.32 0.59 -1.98
C PHE A 86 -19.03 1.55 -3.14
N PRO A 87 -19.91 2.50 -3.46
CA PRO A 87 -19.54 3.57 -4.37
C PRO A 87 -18.27 4.27 -3.87
N ASP A 88 -17.38 4.64 -4.79
CA ASP A 88 -16.18 5.41 -4.47
C ASP A 88 -16.52 6.56 -3.50
N PRO A 89 -16.07 6.51 -2.23
CA PRO A 89 -16.48 7.46 -1.21
C PRO A 89 -15.88 8.85 -1.46
N THR A 90 -14.90 8.96 -2.36
CA THR A 90 -14.32 10.25 -2.77
C THR A 90 -15.09 10.92 -3.91
N GLY A 91 -15.95 10.18 -4.61
CA GLY A 91 -16.69 10.66 -5.78
C GLY A 91 -15.81 10.99 -6.99
N ARG A 92 -14.54 10.57 -7.01
CA ARG A 92 -13.59 10.82 -8.11
C ARG A 92 -13.87 9.93 -9.32
N THR A 93 -14.47 8.78 -9.09
CA THR A 93 -14.83 7.80 -10.10
C THR A 93 -16.27 7.35 -9.91
N SER A 94 -16.81 6.63 -10.89
CA SER A 94 -18.09 5.91 -10.78
C SER A 94 -17.89 4.43 -10.40
N ARG A 95 -16.73 4.08 -9.84
CA ARG A 95 -16.37 2.69 -9.51
C ARG A 95 -17.06 2.21 -8.24
N ILE A 96 -17.14 0.89 -8.13
CA ILE A 96 -17.58 0.18 -6.94
C ILE A 96 -16.37 -0.49 -6.30
N PHE A 97 -16.08 -0.10 -5.07
CA PHE A 97 -15.01 -0.64 -4.25
C PHE A 97 -15.49 -1.83 -3.43
N ARG A 98 -14.53 -2.68 -3.06
CA ARG A 98 -14.73 -3.90 -2.25
C ARG A 98 -14.85 -3.59 -0.75
N ASP A 99 -14.43 -2.40 -0.34
CA ASP A 99 -14.41 -1.93 1.05
C ASP A 99 -14.85 -0.44 1.10
N ASP A 100 -15.57 -0.04 2.16
CA ASP A 100 -16.07 1.32 2.32
C ASP A 100 -15.02 2.30 2.86
N ASP A 101 -13.92 1.80 3.43
CA ASP A 101 -12.80 2.61 3.87
C ASP A 101 -11.73 2.80 2.79
N HIS A 102 -11.87 2.21 1.62
CA HIS A 102 -10.98 2.52 0.49
C HIS A 102 -11.22 3.93 -0.04
N LYS A 103 -10.14 4.66 -0.29
CA LYS A 103 -10.11 5.99 -0.90
C LYS A 103 -9.78 5.93 -2.39
N PHE A 104 -9.28 4.80 -2.86
CA PHE A 104 -9.17 4.43 -4.28
C PHE A 104 -9.08 2.91 -4.40
N GLU A 105 -9.39 2.40 -5.59
CA GLU A 105 -8.99 1.06 -6.02
C GLU A 105 -8.46 1.16 -7.44
N TRP A 106 -7.20 0.80 -7.61
CA TRP A 106 -6.51 0.97 -8.87
C TRP A 106 -6.66 -0.25 -9.77
N THR A 107 -6.78 0.03 -11.07
CA THR A 107 -6.54 -0.99 -12.09
C THR A 107 -5.05 -1.35 -12.13
N GLU A 108 -4.71 -2.44 -12.80
CA GLU A 108 -3.30 -2.83 -13.00
C GLU A 108 -2.49 -1.70 -13.66
N ASP A 109 -3.07 -1.06 -14.68
CA ASP A 109 -2.45 0.06 -15.41
C ASP A 109 -2.23 1.29 -14.52
N GLU A 110 -3.17 1.61 -13.64
CA GLU A 110 -3.06 2.76 -12.72
C GLU A 110 -1.97 2.52 -11.67
N PHE A 111 -1.93 1.32 -11.09
CA PHE A 111 -0.88 0.93 -10.14
C PHE A 111 0.49 0.96 -10.81
N LYS A 112 0.61 0.37 -12.01
CA LYS A 112 1.85 0.39 -12.78
C LYS A 112 2.30 1.82 -13.11
N GLY A 113 1.38 2.67 -13.56
CA GLY A 113 1.70 4.07 -13.85
C GLY A 113 2.20 4.84 -12.63
N TRP A 114 1.62 4.59 -11.44
CA TRP A 114 2.11 5.16 -10.19
C TRP A 114 3.50 4.64 -9.81
N CYS A 115 3.72 3.32 -9.92
CA CYS A 115 5.01 2.69 -9.64
C CYS A 115 6.12 3.21 -10.57
N ASP A 116 5.86 3.29 -11.88
CA ASP A 116 6.82 3.79 -12.88
C ASP A 116 7.21 5.24 -12.58
N LYS A 117 6.25 6.09 -12.23
CA LYS A 117 6.51 7.48 -11.87
C LYS A 117 7.35 7.58 -10.59
N THR A 118 6.93 6.86 -9.55
CA THR A 118 7.55 6.96 -8.22
C THR A 118 8.96 6.37 -8.23
N SER A 119 9.16 5.25 -8.91
CA SER A 119 10.49 4.63 -9.07
C SER A 119 11.47 5.54 -9.80
N GLN A 120 11.04 6.23 -10.85
CA GLN A 120 11.87 7.22 -11.56
C GLN A 120 12.19 8.45 -10.70
N GLU A 121 11.23 8.94 -9.92
CA GLU A 121 11.39 10.14 -9.08
C GLU A 121 12.35 9.91 -7.90
N TYR A 122 12.34 8.71 -7.32
CA TYR A 122 13.11 8.37 -6.12
C TYR A 122 14.23 7.34 -6.36
N GLU A 123 14.57 7.07 -7.62
CA GLU A 123 15.69 6.21 -8.04
C GLU A 123 15.62 4.77 -7.51
N TYR A 124 14.43 4.17 -7.53
CA TYR A 124 14.21 2.75 -7.23
C TYR A 124 14.05 1.92 -8.50
N ASP A 125 14.46 0.65 -8.45
CA ASP A 125 14.00 -0.36 -9.41
C ASP A 125 12.62 -0.90 -8.98
N VAL A 126 11.76 -1.21 -9.95
CA VAL A 126 10.41 -1.72 -9.70
C VAL A 126 10.20 -3.10 -10.31
N GLU A 127 9.63 -4.01 -9.52
CA GLU A 127 9.05 -5.27 -9.98
C GLU A 127 7.58 -5.33 -9.53
N ILE A 128 6.68 -5.69 -10.44
CA ILE A 128 5.24 -5.80 -10.16
C ILE A 128 4.83 -7.28 -10.31
N THR A 129 4.16 -7.78 -9.29
CA THR A 129 3.57 -9.13 -9.25
C THR A 129 2.27 -9.08 -8.43
N GLY A 130 1.55 -10.20 -8.34
CA GLY A 130 0.27 -10.26 -7.64
C GLY A 130 0.04 -11.58 -6.91
N CYS A 131 -1.01 -11.59 -6.08
CA CYS A 131 -1.54 -12.78 -5.43
C CYS A 131 -3.06 -12.85 -5.60
N GLY A 132 -3.60 -14.08 -5.59
CA GLY A 132 -4.99 -14.33 -5.98
C GLY A 132 -5.12 -14.55 -7.49
N SER A 133 -5.96 -15.50 -7.89
CA SER A 133 -6.19 -15.93 -9.28
C SER A 133 -7.64 -16.28 -9.51
#